data_AF-S4NPJ7-F1
#
_entry.id   AF-S4NPJ7-F1
#
_cell.length_a   1.000
_cell.length_b   1.000
_cell.length_c   1.000
_cell.angle_alpha   90.00
_cell.angle_beta   90.00
_cell.angle_gamma   90.00
#
_symmetry.space_group_name_H-M   'P 1'
#
loop_
_entity.id
_entity.type
_entity.pdbx_description
1 polymer ?
#
loop_
_entity_poly.entity_id
_entity_poly.type
_entity_poly.pdbx_seq_one_letter_code
_entity_poly.pdbx_strand_id
1 'polypeptide(L)' 'HACAELADSAARFVDRHFVEVLETEEFLALDAETLGSLLDSDRITVPDEEVLLDAVLRWMQHEPATR' A
#
# COMPACT_ATOMS: atom_id res chain seq x y z
N HIS A 1 -7.62 -22.78 -3.53
CA HIS A 1 -8.41 -22.48 -2.33
C HIS A 1 -7.55 -21.85 -1.24
N ALA A 2 -6.40 -22.42 -0.88
CA ALA A 2 -5.47 -21.83 0.10
C ALA A 2 -4.90 -20.43 -0.28
N CYS A 3 -4.67 -20.14 -1.55
CA CYS A 3 -4.14 -18.82 -1.96
C CYS A 3 -5.16 -17.69 -1.81
N ALA A 4 -6.46 -17.98 -1.89
CA ALA A 4 -7.50 -16.95 -1.76
C ALA A 4 -7.66 -16.55 -0.28
N GLU A 5 -7.59 -17.50 0.64
CA GLU A 5 -7.59 -17.21 2.08
C GLU A 5 -6.30 -16.52 2.52
N LEU A 6 -5.15 -16.89 1.95
CA LEU A 6 -3.89 -16.19 2.22
C LEU A 6 -3.92 -14.75 1.69
N ALA A 7 -4.45 -14.54 0.48
CA ALA A 7 -4.63 -13.21 -0.09
C ALA A 7 -5.61 -12.37 0.73
N ASP A 8 -6.73 -12.95 1.16
CA ASP A 8 -7.72 -12.27 2.01
C ASP A 8 -7.14 -11.93 3.40
N SER A 9 -6.36 -12.85 3.98
CA SER A 9 -5.66 -12.62 5.24
C SER A 9 -4.56 -11.56 5.10
N ALA A 10 -3.80 -11.57 4.01
CA ALA A 10 -2.77 -10.58 3.72
C ALA A 10 -3.41 -9.20 3.49
N ALA A 11 -4.50 -9.14 2.73
CA ALA A 11 -5.26 -7.90 2.53
C ALA A 11 -5.79 -7.35 3.87
N ARG A 12 -6.39 -8.21 4.71
CA ARG A 12 -6.87 -7.83 6.06
C ARG A 12 -5.75 -7.40 7.00
N PHE A 13 -4.53 -7.91 6.82
CA PHE A 13 -3.37 -7.51 7.60
C PHE A 13 -2.88 -6.13 7.13
N VAL A 14 -2.75 -5.94 5.82
CA VAL A 14 -2.40 -4.65 5.19
C VAL A 14 -3.42 -3.57 5.56
N ASP A 15 -4.72 -3.85 5.62
CA ASP A 15 -5.71 -2.83 6.02
C ASP A 15 -5.52 -2.36 7.47
N ARG A 16 -5.16 -3.27 8.37
CA ARG A 16 -5.06 -2.98 9.82
C ARG A 16 -3.73 -2.34 10.20
N HIS A 17 -2.70 -2.57 9.38
CA HIS A 17 -1.34 -2.07 9.53
C HIS A 17 -0.95 -1.19 8.35
N PHE A 18 -1.93 -0.56 7.68
CA PHE A 18 -1.68 0.16 6.42
C PHE A 18 -0.60 1.21 6.58
N VAL A 19 -0.65 1.96 7.68
CA VAL A 19 0.37 2.94 8.05
C VAL A 19 1.76 2.31 8.19
N GLU A 20 1.87 1.11 8.77
CA GLU A 20 3.15 0.39 8.87
C GLU A 20 3.63 -0.11 7.51
N VAL A 21 2.70 -0.51 6.61
CA VAL A 21 3.01 -0.92 5.24
C VAL A 21 3.53 0.26 4.41
N LEU A 22 2.96 1.46 4.58
CA LEU A 22 3.44 2.69 3.92
C LEU A 22 4.89 3.05 4.31
N GLU A 23 5.37 2.57 5.44
CA GLU A 23 6.74 2.79 5.91
C GLU A 23 7.76 1.76 5.41
N THR A 24 7.31 0.65 4.79
CA THR A 24 8.23 -0.41 4.34
C THR A 24 8.84 -0.16 2.97
N GLU A 25 9.99 -0.79 2.72
CA GLU A 25 10.63 -0.75 1.40
C GLU A 25 9.84 -1.53 0.35
N GLU A 26 9.02 -2.51 0.73
CA GLU A 26 8.15 -3.22 -0.21
C GLU A 26 7.06 -2.33 -0.80
N PHE A 27 6.55 -1.38 -0.02
CA PHE A 27 5.61 -0.36 -0.53
C PHE A 27 6.27 0.51 -1.61
N LEU A 28 7.54 0.91 -1.38
CA LEU A 28 8.34 1.63 -2.37
C LEU A 28 8.67 0.76 -3.59
N ALA A 29 8.55 -0.57 -3.52
CA ALA A 29 8.75 -1.46 -4.66
C ALA A 29 7.47 -1.72 -5.47
N LEU A 30 6.31 -1.23 -5.03
CA LEU A 30 5.04 -1.42 -5.75
C LEU A 30 5.02 -0.68 -7.10
N ASP A 31 4.34 -1.28 -8.07
CA ASP A 31 3.99 -0.63 -9.32
C ASP A 31 2.77 0.29 -9.16
N ALA A 32 2.56 1.17 -10.15
CA ALA A 32 1.48 2.16 -10.10
C ALA A 32 0.09 1.51 -10.10
N GLU A 33 -0.08 0.36 -10.77
CA GLU A 33 -1.36 -0.36 -10.87
C GLU A 33 -1.75 -1.00 -9.52
N THR A 34 -0.81 -1.64 -8.83
CA THR A 34 -1.03 -2.21 -7.50
C THR A 34 -1.23 -1.10 -6.48
N LEU A 35 -0.43 -0.02 -6.55
CA LEU A 35 -0.61 1.13 -5.67
C LEU A 35 -1.99 1.77 -5.85
N GLY A 36 -2.42 1.99 -7.11
CA GLY A 36 -3.75 2.53 -7.41
C GLY A 36 -4.88 1.63 -6.90
N SER A 37 -4.77 0.32 -7.08
CA SER A 37 -5.74 -0.65 -6.56
C SER A 37 -5.75 -0.70 -5.02
N LEU A 38 -4.61 -0.45 -4.39
CA LEU A 38 -4.50 -0.31 -2.94
C LEU A 38 -5.29 0.93 -2.50
N LEU A 39 -5.00 2.10 -3.11
CA LEU A 39 -5.60 3.40 -2.82
C LEU A 39 -7.12 3.45 -3.07
N ASP A 40 -7.59 2.74 -4.09
CA ASP A 40 -9.02 2.64 -4.46
C ASP A 40 -9.79 1.67 -3.54
N SER A 41 -9.11 0.94 -2.67
CA SER A 41 -9.74 0.06 -1.69
C SER A 41 -10.39 0.89 -0.57
N ASP A 42 -11.72 0.89 -0.53
CA ASP A 42 -12.58 1.42 0.56
C ASP A 42 -12.26 0.87 1.97
N ARG A 43 -11.29 -0.06 2.09
CA ARG A 43 -10.88 -0.71 3.33
C ARG A 43 -9.65 -0.05 3.97
N ILE A 44 -9.00 0.91 3.31
CA ILE A 44 -7.92 1.68 3.91
C ILE A 44 -8.50 2.54 5.04
N THR A 45 -8.13 2.22 6.27
CA THR A 45 -8.45 3.04 7.44
C THR A 45 -7.19 3.75 7.88
N VAL A 46 -6.83 4.82 7.17
CA VAL A 46 -5.81 5.75 7.68
C VAL A 46 -6.44 6.70 8.70
N PRO A 47 -5.71 7.06 9.75
CA PRO A 47 -6.18 8.05 10.73
C PRO A 47 -6.24 9.47 10.14
N ASP A 48 -5.43 9.76 9.11
CA ASP A 48 -5.35 11.06 8.44
C ASP A 48 -4.98 10.87 6.95
N GLU A 49 -5.63 11.63 6.06
CA GLU A 49 -5.33 11.63 4.62
C GLU A 49 -3.91 12.15 4.33
N GLU A 50 -3.34 12.97 5.23
CA GLU A 50 -1.96 13.45 5.10
C GLU A 50 -0.95 12.29 5.06
N VAL A 51 -1.18 11.20 5.80
CA VAL A 51 -0.30 10.03 5.83
C VAL A 51 -0.28 9.32 4.47
N LEU A 52 -1.44 9.26 3.81
CA LEU A 52 -1.58 8.71 2.47
C LEU A 52 -0.85 9.56 1.44
N LEU A 53 -1.02 10.88 1.53
CA LEU A 53 -0.36 11.82 0.64
C LEU A 53 1.16 11.76 0.78
N ASP A 54 1.69 11.77 2.01
CA ASP A 54 3.11 11.68 2.29
C ASP A 54 3.72 10.37 1.78
N ALA A 55 3.00 9.25 1.95
CA ALA A 55 3.47 7.97 1.45
C ALA A 55 3.51 7.91 -0.09
N VAL A 56 2.51 8.45 -0.78
CA VAL A 56 2.51 8.54 -2.25
C VAL A 56 3.64 9.46 -2.73
N LEU A 57 3.86 10.60 -2.08
CA LEU A 57 4.97 11.50 -2.37
C LEU A 57 6.33 10.80 -2.18
N ARG A 58 6.46 10.00 -1.13
CA ARG A 58 7.67 9.24 -0.81
C ARG A 58 7.89 8.10 -1.80
N TRP A 59 6.82 7.43 -2.24
CA TRP A 59 6.85 6.47 -3.33
C TRP A 59 7.31 7.12 -4.64
N MET A 60 6.72 8.25 -5.04
CA MET A 60 7.11 8.97 -6.26
C MET A 60 8.57 9.44 -6.23
N GLN A 61 9.04 9.92 -5.08
CA GLN A 61 10.44 10.35 -4.90
C GLN A 61 11.44 9.19 -4.89
N HIS A 62 10.99 8.00 -4.49
CA HIS A 62 11.79 6.78 -4.62
C HIS A 62 11.80 6.37 -6.09
N GLU A 63 12.65 7.01 -6.90
CA GLU A 63 12.87 6.65 -8.32
C GLU A 63 13.68 5.34 -8.41
N PRO A 64 13.08 4.17 -8.72
CA PRO A 64 13.83 2.96 -9.01
C PRO A 64 14.11 2.96 -10.52
N ALA A 65 14.77 3.99 -11.01
CA ALA A 65 15.26 4.21 -12.38
C ALA A 65 14.26 4.12 -13.58
N THR A 66 13.08 3.52 -13.46
CA THR A 66 12.11 3.31 -14.55
C THR A 66 10.72 2.92 -14.00
N ARG A 67 10.06 3.76 -13.20
CA ARG A 67 8.62 3.57 -12.95
C ARG A 67 7.79 4.08 -14.12
#